data_AF-A0A925SBH2-F1
#
_entry.id   AF-A0A925SBH2-F1
#
_cell.length_a   1.000
_cell.length_b   1.000
_cell.length_c   1.000
_cell.angle_alpha   90.00
_cell.angle_beta   90.00
_cell.angle_gamma   90.00
#
_symmetry.space_group_name_H-M   'P 1'
#
loop_
_entity.id
_entity.type
_entity.pdbx_description
1 polymer ?
#
loop_
_entity_poly.entity_id
_entity_poly.type
_entity_poly.pdbx_seq_one_letter_code
_entity_poly.pdbx_strand_id
1 'polypeptide(L)'
;MLAFINIIPEWHRYSDRLERIVLAGREDGYDGSHVFHPREETGSIFLNAWPEDLWMEIVTPYFDAHESIFERVGVSFDRRKDCVVCRFTARQARAFMLLHVFMHELGHHYDRINQKHLDSWKGEDYAERFATSRFDQMFPAYVGVFGHPSRAD
;
A
#
# COMPACT_ATOMS: atom_id res chain seq x y z
N MET A 1 -2.93 3.93 -13.28
CA MET A 1 -3.83 3.07 -12.49
C MET A 1 -4.23 1.81 -13.26
N LEU A 2 -4.82 1.91 -14.46
CA LEU A 2 -5.22 0.72 -15.25
C LEU A 2 -4.08 -0.28 -15.52
N ALA A 3 -2.89 0.20 -15.88
CA ALA A 3 -1.72 -0.66 -16.09
C ALA A 3 -1.31 -1.43 -14.82
N PHE A 4 -1.53 -0.87 -13.64
CA PHE A 4 -1.23 -1.54 -12.36
C PHE A 4 -2.32 -2.55 -12.01
N ILE A 5 -3.59 -2.22 -12.22
CA ILE A 5 -4.71 -3.15 -12.02
C ILE A 5 -4.51 -4.43 -12.85
N ASN A 6 -4.02 -4.31 -14.08
CA ASN A 6 -3.79 -5.45 -14.96
C ASN A 6 -2.73 -6.44 -14.46
N ILE A 7 -1.86 -6.05 -13.52
CA ILE A 7 -0.87 -6.94 -12.92
C ILE A 7 -1.34 -7.54 -11.58
N ILE A 8 -2.50 -7.12 -11.05
CA ILE A 8 -3.06 -7.68 -9.83
C ILE A 8 -3.71 -9.03 -10.16
N PRO A 9 -3.25 -10.15 -9.56
CA PRO A 9 -3.88 -11.44 -9.76
C PRO A 9 -5.31 -11.42 -9.23
N GLU A 10 -6.23 -12.12 -9.90
CA GLU A 10 -7.64 -12.22 -9.49
C GLU A 10 -8.32 -10.86 -9.21
N TRP A 11 -7.94 -9.78 -9.91
CA TRP A 11 -8.50 -8.44 -9.66
C TRP A 11 -10.03 -8.43 -9.56
N HIS A 12 -10.74 -9.12 -10.46
CA HIS A 12 -12.20 -9.23 -10.46
C HIS A 12 -12.80 -9.69 -9.13
N ARG A 13 -12.07 -10.52 -8.38
CA ARG A 13 -12.47 -11.04 -7.07
C ARG A 13 -12.16 -10.05 -5.96
N TYR A 14 -11.01 -9.39 -6.03
CA TYR A 14 -10.59 -8.43 -5.00
C TYR A 14 -11.30 -7.08 -5.13
N SER A 15 -11.73 -6.71 -6.33
CA SER A 15 -12.47 -5.48 -6.60
C SER A 15 -13.98 -5.67 -6.53
N ASP A 16 -14.47 -6.85 -6.13
CA ASP A 16 -15.91 -7.08 -6.01
C ASP A 16 -16.49 -6.09 -5.00
N ARG A 17 -17.50 -5.32 -5.43
CA ARG A 17 -18.11 -4.24 -4.64
C ARG A 17 -17.15 -3.11 -4.25
N LEU A 18 -15.97 -3.00 -4.86
CA LEU A 18 -15.13 -1.82 -4.77
C LEU A 18 -15.69 -0.74 -5.71
N GLU A 19 -16.19 0.35 -5.15
CA GLU A 19 -16.84 1.42 -5.93
C GLU A 19 -15.82 2.42 -6.48
N ARG A 20 -14.80 2.77 -5.68
CA ARG A 20 -13.84 3.81 -6.05
C ARG A 20 -12.51 3.69 -5.34
N ILE A 21 -11.49 4.18 -6.04
CA ILE A 21 -10.15 4.44 -5.52
C ILE A 21 -9.91 5.94 -5.65
N VAL A 22 -9.65 6.61 -4.53
CA VAL A 22 -9.59 8.06 -4.42
C VAL A 22 -8.18 8.47 -4.04
N LEU A 23 -7.61 9.44 -4.78
CA LEU A 23 -6.42 10.15 -4.32
C LEU A 23 -6.89 11.24 -3.37
N ALA A 24 -6.51 11.12 -2.10
CA ALA A 24 -6.91 12.03 -1.04
C ALA A 24 -5.79 13.03 -0.74
N GLY A 25 -6.17 14.12 -0.04
CA GLY A 25 -5.19 15.04 0.53
C GLY A 25 -4.30 14.33 1.54
N ARG A 26 -3.24 15.02 1.98
CA ARG A 26 -2.41 14.52 3.06
C ARG A 26 -3.24 14.42 4.34
N GLU A 27 -3.07 13.31 5.05
CA GLU A 27 -3.61 13.10 6.38
C GLU A 27 -2.49 12.57 7.28
N ASP A 28 -2.45 13.05 8.53
CA ASP A 28 -1.41 12.62 9.46
C ASP A 28 -1.82 11.29 10.10
N GLY A 29 -0.97 10.27 9.94
CA GLY A 29 -1.07 9.01 10.67
C GLY A 29 -1.31 7.75 9.83
N TYR A 30 -1.64 7.87 8.53
CA TYR A 30 -1.75 6.73 7.61
C TYR A 30 -1.59 7.15 6.16
N ASP A 31 -1.03 6.24 5.34
CA ASP A 31 -0.81 6.47 3.90
C ASP A 31 -2.03 6.12 3.05
N GLY A 32 -3.00 5.40 3.61
CA GLY A 32 -4.25 5.04 2.95
C GLY A 32 -5.31 4.63 3.96
N SER A 33 -6.54 4.45 3.46
CA SER A 33 -7.63 3.91 4.27
C SER A 33 -8.70 3.23 3.43
N HIS A 34 -9.33 2.22 4.02
CA HIS A 34 -10.53 1.58 3.52
C HIS A 34 -11.78 2.09 4.25
N VAL A 35 -12.83 2.40 3.49
CA VAL A 35 -14.15 2.73 4.03
C VAL A 35 -15.20 1.84 3.39
N PHE A 36 -16.01 1.17 4.21
CA PHE A 36 -17.16 0.39 3.75
C PHE A 36 -18.46 1.17 3.96
N HIS A 37 -19.28 1.22 2.92
CA HIS A 37 -20.58 1.90 2.90
C HIS A 37 -21.70 0.86 3.04
N PRO A 38 -22.30 0.69 4.25
CA PRO A 38 -23.21 -0.44 4.49
C PRO A 38 -24.52 -0.36 3.72
N ARG A 39 -24.95 0.85 3.33
CA ARG A 39 -26.21 1.06 2.61
C ARG A 39 -26.09 0.67 1.14
N GLU A 40 -25.00 1.08 0.51
CA GLU A 40 -24.66 0.79 -0.88
C GLU A 40 -24.01 -0.59 -1.00
N GLU A 41 -23.60 -1.15 0.13
CA GLU A 41 -22.92 -2.43 0.20
C GLU A 41 -21.60 -2.42 -0.59
N THR A 42 -20.89 -1.28 -0.62
CA THR A 42 -19.65 -1.08 -1.39
C THR A 42 -18.47 -0.62 -0.52
N GLY A 43 -17.25 -0.74 -1.06
CA GLY A 43 -16.01 -0.22 -0.47
C GLY A 43 -15.44 0.97 -1.24
N SER A 44 -14.67 1.81 -0.55
CA SER A 44 -13.80 2.84 -1.12
C SER A 44 -12.41 2.70 -0.56
N ILE A 45 -11.39 2.90 -1.39
CA ILE A 45 -9.99 3.00 -0.96
C ILE A 45 -9.52 4.43 -1.16
N PHE A 46 -8.88 5.00 -0.16
CA PHE A 46 -8.24 6.31 -0.20
C PHE A 46 -6.73 6.13 -0.13
N LEU A 47 -6.01 6.82 -1.00
CA LEU A 47 -4.54 6.87 -1.00
C LEU A 47 -4.13 8.32 -0.74
N ASN A 48 -3.48 8.56 0.38
CA ASN A 48 -3.17 9.90 0.86
C ASN A 48 -1.95 10.47 0.13
N ALA A 49 -1.99 11.79 -0.08
CA ALA A 49 -0.87 12.50 -0.68
C ALA A 49 0.34 12.52 0.26
N TRP A 50 1.51 12.25 -0.29
CA TRP A 50 2.78 12.31 0.42
C TRP A 50 3.33 13.76 0.47
N PRO A 51 4.24 14.06 1.42
CA PRO A 51 4.97 15.32 1.45
C PRO A 51 5.70 15.59 0.11
N GLU A 52 5.77 16.85 -0.31
CA GLU A 52 6.36 17.24 -1.59
C GLU A 52 7.85 16.87 -1.70
N ASP A 53 8.58 16.88 -0.58
CA ASP A 53 9.99 16.52 -0.52
C ASP A 53 10.23 15.00 -0.53
N LEU A 54 9.17 14.20 -0.36
CA LEU A 54 9.19 12.73 -0.29
C LEU A 54 10.10 12.18 0.82
N TRP A 55 10.28 12.95 1.89
CA TRP A 55 11.00 12.52 3.08
C TRP A 55 10.00 12.14 4.16
N MET A 56 10.10 10.90 4.63
CA MET A 56 9.18 10.33 5.61
C MET A 56 9.94 10.00 6.89
N GLU A 57 9.44 10.50 8.02
CA GLU A 57 9.87 10.04 9.34
C GLU A 57 8.99 8.86 9.75
N ILE A 58 9.57 7.67 9.78
CA ILE A 58 8.87 6.42 10.06
C ILE A 58 9.27 5.95 11.46
N VAL A 59 8.31 5.59 12.30
CA VAL A 59 8.61 5.03 13.63
C VAL A 59 9.33 3.68 13.50
N THR A 60 10.34 3.45 14.33
CA THR A 60 11.23 2.27 14.22
C THR A 60 10.50 0.93 14.13
N PRO A 61 9.44 0.63 14.92
CA PRO A 61 8.73 -0.64 14.81
C PRO A 61 8.06 -0.84 13.44
N TYR A 62 7.51 0.23 12.86
CA TYR A 62 6.93 0.16 11.51
C TYR A 62 8.03 -0.04 10.48
N PHE A 63 9.16 0.66 10.61
CA PHE A 63 10.29 0.47 9.71
C PHE A 63 10.81 -0.96 9.73
N ASP A 64 11.06 -1.52 10.91
CA ASP A 64 11.59 -2.87 11.06
C ASP A 64 10.62 -3.93 10.49
N ALA A 65 9.31 -3.73 10.61
CA ALA A 65 8.30 -4.62 10.02
C ALA A 65 8.29 -4.58 8.48
N HIS A 66 8.72 -3.47 7.87
CA HIS A 66 8.64 -3.23 6.43
C HIS A 66 10.02 -3.06 5.76
N GLU A 67 11.11 -3.32 6.48
CA GLU A 67 12.49 -3.07 6.01
C GLU A 67 12.74 -3.78 4.67
N SER A 68 12.30 -5.04 4.54
CA SER A 68 12.44 -5.83 3.31
C SER A 68 11.74 -5.22 2.10
N ILE A 69 10.58 -4.56 2.31
CA ILE A 69 9.85 -3.84 1.26
C ILE A 69 10.62 -2.58 0.87
N PHE A 70 11.09 -1.81 1.85
CA PHE A 70 11.89 -0.60 1.60
C PHE A 70 13.19 -0.91 0.85
N GLU A 71 13.90 -1.97 1.25
CA GLU A 71 15.11 -2.45 0.57
C GLU A 71 14.83 -2.85 -0.87
N ARG A 72 13.73 -3.56 -1.13
CA ARG A 72 13.37 -4.02 -2.47
C ARG A 72 12.96 -2.89 -3.40
N VAL A 73 12.27 -1.89 -2.87
CA VAL A 73 11.97 -0.64 -3.59
C VAL A 73 13.25 0.21 -3.78
N GLY A 74 14.27 0.00 -2.94
CA GLY A 74 15.56 0.68 -2.98
C GLY A 74 15.58 2.02 -2.26
N VAL A 75 14.73 2.17 -1.25
CA VAL A 75 14.61 3.40 -0.45
C VAL A 75 15.89 3.60 0.37
N SER A 76 16.43 4.83 0.36
CA SER A 76 17.55 5.18 1.23
C SER A 76 17.02 5.64 2.58
N PHE A 77 17.66 5.23 3.67
CA PHE A 77 17.19 5.59 5.01
C PHE A 77 18.34 5.85 5.99
N ASP A 78 18.07 6.69 6.99
CA ASP A 78 18.94 6.90 8.15
C ASP A 78 18.17 6.58 9.44
N ARG A 79 18.69 5.62 10.21
CA ARG A 79 18.15 5.30 11.54
C ARG A 79 18.57 6.40 12.53
N ARG A 80 17.60 6.98 13.23
CA ARG A 80 17.78 7.94 14.33
C ARG A 80 17.34 7.30 15.64
N LYS A 81 17.42 8.06 16.74
CA LYS A 81 17.07 7.58 18.09
C LYS A 81 15.61 7.10 18.18
N ASP A 82 14.68 7.89 17.63
CA ASP A 82 13.23 7.68 17.83
C ASP A 82 12.47 7.37 16.52
N CYS A 83 13.15 7.44 15.37
CA CYS A 83 12.57 7.21 14.06
C CYS A 83 13.62 6.77 13.03
N VAL A 84 13.16 6.40 11.84
CA VAL A 84 13.97 6.17 10.65
C VAL A 84 13.53 7.16 9.59
N VAL A 85 14.46 7.94 9.06
CA VAL A 85 14.17 8.91 7.99
C VAL A 85 14.41 8.27 6.65
N CYS A 86 13.32 8.02 5.93
CA CYS A 86 13.32 7.41 4.62
C CYS A 86 13.22 8.50 3.54
N ARG A 87 14.10 8.42 2.54
CA ARG A 87 14.17 9.34 1.40
C ARG A 87 13.74 8.62 0.15
N PHE A 88 12.56 8.97 -0.35
CA PHE A 88 12.00 8.37 -1.54
C PHE A 88 12.26 9.26 -2.76
N THR A 89 12.46 8.63 -3.92
CA THR A 89 12.18 9.28 -5.20
C THR A 89 10.69 9.15 -5.53
N ALA A 90 10.19 9.94 -6.49
CA ALA A 90 8.80 9.82 -6.94
C ALA A 90 8.45 8.42 -7.49
N ARG A 91 9.44 7.70 -8.07
CA ARG A 91 9.25 6.32 -8.53
C ARG A 91 9.11 5.34 -7.36
N GLN A 92 9.93 5.52 -6.33
CA GLN A 92 9.91 4.68 -5.13
C GLN A 92 8.63 4.89 -4.33
N ALA A 93 8.23 6.15 -4.11
CA ALA A 93 6.97 6.47 -3.44
C ALA A 93 5.79 5.87 -4.20
N ARG A 94 5.75 6.00 -5.52
CA ARG A 94 4.73 5.35 -6.37
C ARG A 94 4.73 3.83 -6.22
N ALA A 95 5.89 3.20 -6.26
CA ALA A 95 5.99 1.74 -6.13
C ALA A 95 5.50 1.27 -4.77
N PHE A 96 5.92 1.93 -3.69
CA PHE A 96 5.46 1.64 -2.33
C PHE A 96 3.95 1.84 -2.18
N MET A 97 3.42 2.97 -2.66
CA MET A 97 1.99 3.27 -2.61
C MET A 97 1.14 2.24 -3.35
N LEU A 98 1.60 1.75 -4.50
CA LEU A 98 0.84 0.79 -5.31
C LEU A 98 1.01 -0.65 -4.82
N LEU A 99 2.24 -1.09 -4.54
CA LEU A 99 2.52 -2.48 -4.21
C LEU A 99 2.28 -2.82 -2.75
N HIS A 100 2.36 -1.84 -1.85
CA HIS A 100 2.14 -2.04 -0.42
C HIS A 100 0.84 -1.39 0.04
N VAL A 101 0.79 -0.06 0.12
CA VAL A 101 -0.34 0.68 0.73
C VAL A 101 -1.67 0.34 0.07
N PHE A 102 -1.75 0.45 -1.26
CA PHE A 102 -2.98 0.10 -1.97
C PHE A 102 -3.37 -1.37 -1.81
N MET A 103 -2.40 -2.28 -1.79
CA MET A 103 -2.67 -3.70 -1.59
C MET A 103 -3.13 -4.00 -0.15
N HIS A 104 -2.65 -3.26 0.85
CA HIS A 104 -3.12 -3.32 2.23
C HIS A 104 -4.60 -2.93 2.32
N GLU A 105 -4.96 -1.78 1.77
CA GLU A 105 -6.36 -1.33 1.78
C GLU A 105 -7.28 -2.24 0.96
N LEU A 106 -6.76 -2.84 -0.12
CA LEU A 106 -7.48 -3.87 -0.86
C LEU A 106 -7.67 -5.15 -0.05
N GLY A 107 -6.69 -5.50 0.79
CA GLY A 107 -6.79 -6.59 1.76
C GLY A 107 -7.90 -6.34 2.78
N HIS A 108 -7.97 -5.15 3.36
CA HIS A 108 -9.08 -4.72 4.24
C HIS A 108 -10.43 -4.83 3.54
N HIS A 109 -10.52 -4.32 2.32
CA HIS A 109 -11.74 -4.40 1.53
C HIS A 109 -12.18 -5.86 1.30
N TYR A 110 -11.25 -6.69 0.84
CA TYR A 110 -11.52 -8.09 0.51
C TYR A 110 -11.88 -8.91 1.75
N ASP A 111 -11.24 -8.66 2.90
CA ASP A 111 -11.60 -9.28 4.17
C ASP A 111 -13.01 -8.88 4.61
N ARG A 112 -13.32 -7.58 4.52
CA ARG A 112 -14.61 -7.02 4.91
C ARG A 112 -15.78 -7.66 4.16
N ILE A 113 -15.64 -7.86 2.85
CA ILE A 113 -16.72 -8.43 2.02
C ILE A 113 -16.84 -9.96 2.14
N ASN A 114 -15.78 -10.67 2.56
CA ASN A 114 -15.76 -12.14 2.60
C ASN A 114 -15.87 -12.75 4.00
N GLN A 115 -15.24 -12.16 5.01
CA GLN A 115 -15.06 -12.81 6.31
C GLN A 115 -15.78 -12.12 7.48
N LYS A 116 -16.35 -10.92 7.26
CA LYS A 116 -17.11 -10.15 8.27
C LYS A 116 -16.43 -10.10 9.65
N HIS A 117 -15.09 -10.06 9.74
CA HIS A 117 -14.43 -9.90 11.03
C HIS A 117 -14.87 -8.57 11.66
N LEU A 118 -15.42 -8.65 12.88
CA LEU A 118 -15.89 -7.50 13.66
C LEU A 118 -14.76 -6.86 14.49
N ASP A 119 -13.62 -7.55 14.62
CA ASP A 119 -12.48 -7.10 15.41
C ASP A 119 -11.45 -6.42 14.50
N SER A 120 -11.20 -5.12 14.71
CA SER A 120 -10.25 -4.32 13.90
C SER A 120 -8.84 -4.90 13.85
N TRP A 121 -8.40 -5.59 14.91
CA TRP A 121 -7.06 -6.17 15.03
C TRP A 121 -6.84 -7.33 14.05
N LYS A 122 -7.89 -8.12 13.77
CA LYS A 122 -7.79 -9.22 12.79
C LYS A 122 -7.75 -8.72 11.35
N GLY A 123 -8.36 -7.56 11.10
CA GLY A 123 -8.35 -6.90 9.80
C GLY A 123 -6.95 -6.43 9.43
N GLU A 124 -6.23 -5.77 10.34
CA GLU A 124 -4.86 -5.30 10.08
C GLU A 124 -3.90 -6.45 9.79
N ASP A 125 -3.90 -7.51 10.61
CA ASP A 125 -3.06 -8.70 10.37
C ASP A 125 -3.39 -9.38 9.03
N TYR A 126 -4.67 -9.37 8.62
CA TYR A 126 -5.07 -9.91 7.34
C TYR A 126 -4.55 -9.05 6.19
N ALA A 127 -4.82 -7.74 6.25
CA ALA A 127 -4.45 -6.77 5.23
C ALA A 127 -2.93 -6.73 5.01
N GLU A 128 -2.15 -6.77 6.09
CA GLU A 128 -0.69 -6.73 6.03
C GLU A 128 -0.12 -7.99 5.38
N ARG A 129 -0.58 -9.18 5.79
CA ARG A 129 -0.19 -10.44 5.14
C ARG A 129 -0.63 -10.49 3.68
N PHE A 130 -1.80 -9.95 3.38
CA PHE A 130 -2.30 -9.86 2.01
C PHE A 130 -1.36 -8.99 1.18
N ALA A 131 -1.04 -7.78 1.63
CA ALA A 131 -0.13 -6.86 0.96
C ALA A 131 1.27 -7.48 0.77
N THR A 132 1.89 -7.96 1.84
CA THR A 132 3.25 -8.53 1.80
C THR A 132 3.33 -9.75 0.86
N SER A 133 2.37 -10.68 0.91
CA SER A 133 2.38 -11.84 0.00
C SER A 133 2.21 -11.46 -1.47
N ARG A 134 1.39 -10.43 -1.76
CA ARG A 134 1.20 -9.96 -3.14
C ARG A 134 2.36 -9.10 -3.59
N PHE A 135 3.03 -8.37 -2.71
CA PHE A 135 4.22 -7.60 -3.03
C PHE A 135 5.25 -8.50 -3.72
N ASP A 136 5.60 -9.63 -3.11
CA ASP A 136 6.57 -10.57 -3.67
C ASP A 136 6.14 -11.15 -5.03
N GLN A 137 4.86 -11.47 -5.17
CA GLN A 137 4.29 -12.01 -6.40
C GLN A 137 4.26 -10.96 -7.52
N MET A 138 3.91 -9.73 -7.21
CA MET A 138 3.65 -8.67 -8.18
C MET A 138 4.89 -7.85 -8.52
N PHE A 139 5.91 -7.82 -7.66
CA PHE A 139 7.11 -7.00 -7.88
C PHE A 139 7.78 -7.25 -9.25
N PRO A 140 7.99 -8.50 -9.71
CA PRO A 140 8.54 -8.73 -11.05
C PRO A 140 7.67 -8.18 -12.19
N ALA A 141 6.34 -8.35 -12.09
CA ALA A 141 5.40 -7.82 -13.08
C ALA A 141 5.38 -6.29 -13.07
N TYR A 142 5.45 -5.68 -11.88
CA TYR A 142 5.58 -4.24 -11.72
C TYR A 142 6.84 -3.71 -12.40
N VAL A 143 7.99 -4.34 -12.14
CA VAL A 143 9.26 -3.95 -12.78
C VAL A 143 9.18 -4.10 -14.30
N GLY A 144 8.54 -5.15 -14.81
CA GLY A 144 8.34 -5.35 -16.24
C GLY A 144 7.49 -4.26 -16.93
N VAL A 145 6.54 -3.65 -16.21
CA VAL A 145 5.62 -2.64 -16.75
C VAL A 145 6.09 -1.20 -16.48
N PHE A 146 6.67 -0.94 -15.31
CA PHE A 146 6.98 0.42 -14.82
C PHE A 146 8.48 0.69 -14.64
N GLY A 147 9.33 -0.31 -14.89
CA GLY A 147 10.76 -0.27 -14.62
C GLY A 147 11.09 -0.47 -13.14
N HIS A 148 12.37 -0.72 -12.85
CA HIS A 148 12.83 -0.92 -11.48
C HIS A 148 12.81 0.42 -10.71
N PRO A 149 12.19 0.51 -9.52
CA PRO A 149 12.02 1.78 -8.80
C PRO A 149 13.33 2.45 -8.40
N SER A 150 14.43 1.69 -8.25
CA SER A 150 15.76 2.20 -7.90
C SER A 150 16.66 2.56 -9.09
N ARG A 151 16.25 2.32 -10.34
CA ARG A 151 17.07 2.64 -11.52
C ARG A 151 16.60 3.94 -12.17
N ALA A 152 17.53 4.74 -12.67
CA ALA A 152 17.22 5.75 -13.67
C ALA A 152 17.13 5.04 -15.03
N ASP A 153 16.23 5.52 -15.90
CA ASP A 153 16.10 5.01 -17.27
C ASP A 153 17.32 5.42 -18.13
#